data_AF-A0ABD5T6F5-F1
#
_entry.id   AF-A0ABD5T6F5-F1
#
_cell.length_a   1.000
_cell.length_b   1.000
_cell.length_c   1.000
_cell.angle_alpha   90.00
_cell.angle_beta   90.00
_cell.angle_gamma   90.00
#
_symmetry.space_group_name_H-M   'P 1'
#
loop_
_entity.id
_entity.type
_entity.pdbx_description
1 polymer ?
#
loop_
_entity_poly.entity_id
_entity_poly.type
_entity_poly.pdbx_seq_one_letter_code
_entity_poly.pdbx_strand_id
1 'polypeptide(L)'
;MLTAVSIVAGDVSRFPLVITDSSTDEVIDLSDIDYLMNTKVNKRLSAYQWKFSMMVNAILTGNAYSRIVRDPITNEPAMFEFYAPSQTQVDTSDPENLVYRFTPYNASVQKFAVLRMLFIGSSFHMTPSWAARRYFP
;
A
#
# COMPACT_ATOMS: atom_id res chain seq x y z
N MET A 1 -16.04 -15.01 -12.85
CA MET A 1 -14.96 -14.75 -11.89
C MET A 1 -14.97 -13.30 -11.36
N LEU A 2 -15.14 -12.29 -12.23
CA LEU A 2 -15.11 -10.88 -11.83
C LEU A 2 -16.10 -10.53 -10.70
N THR A 3 -17.32 -11.09 -10.70
CA THR A 3 -18.34 -10.80 -9.69
C THR A 3 -17.92 -11.20 -8.28
N ALA A 4 -17.31 -12.37 -8.09
CA ALA A 4 -16.89 -12.84 -6.76
C ALA A 4 -15.75 -11.97 -6.21
N VAL A 5 -14.77 -11.63 -7.05
CA VAL A 5 -13.66 -10.74 -6.67
C VAL A 5 -14.19 -9.35 -6.29
N SER A 6 -15.12 -8.80 -7.08
CA SER A 6 -15.72 -7.49 -6.80
C SER A 6 -16.57 -7.47 -5.53
N ILE A 7 -17.27 -8.56 -5.20
CA ILE A 7 -18.02 -8.67 -3.93
C ILE A 7 -17.05 -8.63 -2.75
N VAL A 8 -16.06 -9.52 -2.73
CA VAL A 8 -15.08 -9.60 -1.63
C VAL A 8 -14.33 -8.28 -1.48
N ALA A 9 -13.85 -7.71 -2.59
CA ALA A 9 -13.16 -6.43 -2.55
C ALA A 9 -14.08 -5.29 -2.10
N GLY A 10 -15.33 -5.28 -2.53
CA GLY A 10 -16.33 -4.29 -2.14
C GLY A 10 -16.62 -4.32 -0.65
N ASP A 11 -16.78 -5.51 -0.08
CA ASP A 11 -17.04 -5.70 1.34
C ASP A 11 -15.83 -5.27 2.18
N VAL A 12 -14.63 -5.77 1.85
CA VAL A 12 -13.42 -5.44 2.62
C VAL A 12 -13.12 -3.94 2.60
N SER A 13 -13.36 -3.27 1.47
CA SER A 13 -13.06 -1.84 1.31
C SER A 13 -13.91 -0.90 2.15
N ARG A 14 -15.01 -1.40 2.73
CA ARG A 14 -15.89 -0.61 3.61
C ARG A 14 -15.37 -0.57 5.04
N PHE A 15 -14.57 -1.55 5.46
CA PHE A 15 -14.06 -1.57 6.82
C PHE A 15 -12.95 -0.55 7.00
N PRO A 16 -12.93 0.19 8.13
CA PRO A 16 -11.79 1.02 8.47
C PRO A 16 -10.57 0.14 8.72
N LEU A 17 -9.41 0.61 8.31
CA LEU A 17 -8.12 -0.01 8.60
C LEU A 17 -7.59 0.53 9.92
N VAL A 18 -6.99 -0.34 10.72
CA VAL A 18 -6.34 0.01 11.98
C VAL A 18 -4.86 -0.34 11.84
N ILE A 19 -3.99 0.52 12.36
CA ILE A 19 -2.55 0.28 12.39
C ILE A 19 -2.22 -0.36 13.73
N THR A 20 -1.51 -1.48 13.70
CA THR A 20 -1.01 -2.14 14.90
C THR A 20 0.51 -2.23 14.87
N ASP A 21 1.13 -2.21 16.04
CA ASP A 21 2.53 -2.56 16.20
C ASP A 21 2.72 -4.06 15.97
N SER A 22 3.67 -4.43 15.13
CA SER A 22 3.90 -5.85 14.79
C SER A 22 4.47 -6.68 15.94
N SER A 23 5.01 -6.05 16.98
CA SER A 23 5.62 -6.69 18.14
C SER A 23 4.71 -6.74 19.37
N THR A 24 3.90 -5.69 19.59
CA THR A 24 3.01 -5.60 20.77
C THR A 24 1.54 -5.84 20.45
N ASP A 25 1.15 -5.85 19.17
CA ASP A 25 -0.25 -5.88 18.70
C ASP A 25 -1.10 -4.69 19.21
N GLU A 26 -0.45 -3.65 19.74
CA GLU A 26 -1.10 -2.45 20.20
C GLU A 26 -1.51 -1.57 19.03
N VAL A 27 -2.70 -0.96 19.12
CA VAL A 27 -3.17 -0.01 18.13
C VAL A 27 -2.31 1.26 18.22
N ILE A 28 -1.68 1.61 17.10
CA ILE A 28 -0.88 2.83 16.97
C ILE A 28 -1.75 3.91 16.34
N ASP A 29 -1.82 5.08 16.98
CA ASP A 29 -2.44 6.25 16.39
C ASP A 29 -1.42 7.00 15.51
N LEU A 30 -1.66 6.98 14.20
CA LEU A 30 -0.94 7.79 13.21
C LEU A 30 -1.98 8.57 12.41
N SER A 31 -2.46 9.68 12.98
CA SER A 31 -3.59 10.48 12.49
C SER A 31 -3.56 10.77 10.99
N ASP A 32 -2.39 11.11 10.45
CA ASP A 32 -2.24 11.45 9.03
C ASP A 32 -2.41 10.22 8.13
N ILE A 33 -1.82 9.09 8.53
CA ILE A 33 -1.95 7.83 7.79
C ILE A 33 -3.37 7.28 7.93
N ASP A 34 -3.96 7.35 9.12
CA ASP A 34 -5.34 6.93 9.38
C ASP A 34 -6.32 7.69 8.49
N TYR A 35 -6.19 9.02 8.43
CA TYR A 35 -7.00 9.86 7.56
C TYR A 35 -6.86 9.45 6.08
N LEU A 36 -5.63 9.22 5.60
CA LEU A 36 -5.40 8.80 4.22
C LEU A 36 -6.03 7.43 3.91
N MET A 37 -5.90 6.46 4.82
CA MET A 37 -6.37 5.08 4.63
C MET A 37 -7.89 4.93 4.77
N ASN A 38 -8.52 5.79 5.56
CA ASN A 38 -9.94 5.64 5.93
C ASN A 38 -10.85 6.72 5.37
N THR A 39 -10.31 7.89 5.04
CA THR A 39 -11.10 9.01 4.49
C THR A 39 -10.75 9.28 3.03
N LYS A 40 -9.52 9.74 2.75
CA LYS A 40 -9.16 10.25 1.42
C LYS A 40 -7.70 10.03 1.09
N VAL A 41 -7.45 9.28 0.02
CA VAL A 41 -6.12 8.83 -0.37
C VAL A 41 -5.36 9.89 -1.17
N ASN A 42 -6.06 10.56 -2.09
CA ASN A 42 -5.51 11.68 -2.87
C ASN A 42 -6.67 12.52 -3.45
N LYS A 43 -6.38 13.50 -4.32
CA LYS A 43 -7.41 14.35 -4.95
C LYS A 43 -8.40 13.60 -5.84
N ARG A 44 -8.06 12.39 -6.31
CA ARG A 44 -8.80 11.62 -7.33
C ARG A 44 -9.50 10.39 -6.78
N LEU A 45 -8.95 9.77 -5.72
CA LEU A 45 -9.43 8.51 -5.16
C LEU A 45 -9.82 8.67 -3.69
N SER A 46 -10.97 8.10 -3.32
CA SER A 46 -11.32 7.89 -1.93
C SER A 46 -10.58 6.69 -1.33
N ALA A 47 -10.56 6.62 0.00
CA ALA A 47 -10.08 5.45 0.75
C ALA A 47 -10.73 4.15 0.27
N TYR A 48 -12.05 4.16 0.03
CA TYR A 48 -12.77 3.01 -0.49
C TYR A 48 -12.23 2.54 -1.85
N GLN A 49 -12.10 3.45 -2.82
CA GLN A 49 -11.67 3.10 -4.17
C GLN A 49 -10.24 2.57 -4.20
N TRP A 50 -9.37 3.13 -3.36
CA TRP A 50 -8.01 2.64 -3.18
C TRP A 50 -7.98 1.24 -2.57
N LYS A 51 -8.67 1.01 -1.44
CA LYS A 51 -8.77 -0.32 -0.80
C LYS A 51 -9.34 -1.35 -1.77
N PHE A 52 -10.32 -0.97 -2.56
CA PHE A 52 -10.94 -1.84 -3.56
C PHE A 52 -9.93 -2.25 -4.63
N SER A 53 -9.20 -1.28 -5.17
CA SER A 53 -8.18 -1.52 -6.20
C SER A 53 -7.03 -2.38 -5.65
N MET A 54 -6.58 -2.11 -4.42
CA MET A 54 -5.57 -2.92 -3.75
C MET A 54 -6.04 -4.36 -3.55
N MET A 55 -7.27 -4.56 -3.07
CA MET A 55 -7.82 -5.88 -2.81
C MET A 55 -8.03 -6.69 -4.10
N VAL A 56 -8.59 -6.08 -5.15
CA VAL A 56 -8.77 -6.74 -6.46
C VAL A 56 -7.41 -7.22 -6.99
N ASN A 57 -6.38 -6.39 -6.94
CA ASN A 57 -5.06 -6.78 -7.45
C ASN A 57 -4.38 -7.85 -6.59
N ALA A 58 -4.52 -7.76 -5.26
CA ALA A 58 -4.00 -8.77 -4.34
C ALA A 58 -4.66 -10.14 -4.59
N ILE A 59 -5.97 -10.19 -4.83
CA ILE A 59 -6.68 -11.43 -5.17
C ILE A 59 -6.23 -11.98 -6.53
N LEU A 60 -6.10 -11.13 -7.55
CA LEU A 60 -5.81 -11.57 -8.91
C LEU A 60 -4.34 -11.96 -9.14
N THR A 61 -3.40 -11.33 -8.43
CA THR A 61 -1.96 -11.46 -8.71
C THR A 61 -1.13 -11.86 -7.48
N GLY A 62 -1.79 -12.05 -6.33
CA GLY A 62 -1.14 -12.27 -5.04
C GLY A 62 -0.58 -11.00 -4.40
N ASN A 63 -0.46 -9.89 -5.13
CA ASN A 63 0.15 -8.66 -4.65
C ASN A 63 -0.60 -7.40 -5.11
N ALA A 64 -0.56 -6.35 -4.30
CA ALA A 64 -0.90 -5.01 -4.72
C ALA A 64 0.02 -3.99 -4.07
N TYR A 65 0.26 -2.88 -4.78
CA TYR A 65 1.25 -1.89 -4.39
C TYR A 65 0.67 -0.49 -4.43
N SER A 66 1.00 0.29 -3.41
CA SER A 66 0.72 1.71 -3.39
C SER A 66 1.93 2.46 -2.88
N ARG A 67 2.33 3.53 -3.55
CA ARG A 67 3.41 4.39 -3.11
C ARG A 67 2.90 5.36 -2.06
N ILE A 68 3.68 5.55 -1.00
CA ILE A 68 3.47 6.62 -0.04
C ILE A 68 4.23 7.84 -0.55
N VAL A 69 3.51 8.89 -0.92
CA VAL A 69 4.10 10.17 -1.30
C VAL A 69 4.11 11.06 -0.06
N ARG A 70 5.30 11.56 0.29
CA ARG A 70 5.51 12.46 1.42
C ARG A 70 5.59 13.90 0.96
N ASP A 71 5.16 14.81 1.81
CA ASP A 71 5.36 16.25 1.61
C ASP A 71 6.87 16.54 1.57
N PRO A 72 7.38 17.29 0.57
CA PRO A 72 8.82 17.54 0.44
C PRO A 72 9.39 18.46 1.53
N ILE A 73 8.54 19.18 2.27
CA ILE A 73 8.91 20.12 3.34
C ILE A 73 8.78 19.42 4.69
N THR A 74 7.62 18.84 5.00
CA THR A 74 7.37 18.23 6.32
C THR A 74 7.79 16.76 6.41
N ASN A 75 8.04 16.11 5.27
CA ASN A 75 8.28 14.66 5.16
C ASN A 75 7.11 13.79 5.69
N GLU A 76 5.95 14.38 5.97
CA GLU A 76 4.76 13.66 6.41
C GLU A 76 4.07 12.97 5.24
N PRO A 77 3.39 11.81 5.45
CA PRO A 77 2.58 11.18 4.41
C PRO A 77 1.49 12.12 3.90
N ALA A 78 1.55 12.48 2.62
CA ALA A 78 0.61 13.44 2.01
C ALA A 78 -0.45 12.75 1.15
N MET A 79 -0.13 11.61 0.52
CA MET A 79 -1.06 10.83 -0.28
C MET A 79 -0.58 9.40 -0.55
N PHE A 80 -1.50 8.52 -0.99
CA PHE A 80 -1.12 7.27 -1.64
C PHE A 80 -1.39 7.30 -3.15
N GLU A 81 -0.44 6.74 -3.90
CA GLU A 81 -0.56 6.52 -5.34
C GLU A 81 -0.68 5.03 -5.58
N PHE A 82 -1.79 4.60 -6.18
CA PHE A 82 -1.99 3.20 -6.55
C PHE A 82 -1.23 2.88 -7.83
N TYR A 83 -0.53 1.75 -7.86
CA TYR A 83 0.12 1.22 -9.05
C TYR A 83 -0.36 -0.19 -9.33
N ALA A 84 -0.69 -0.48 -10.60
CA ALA A 84 -1.00 -1.84 -10.99
C ALA A 84 0.24 -2.74 -10.83
N PRO A 85 0.07 -4.05 -10.56
CA PRO A 85 1.18 -4.99 -10.49
C PRO A 85 2.05 -4.99 -11.75
N SER A 86 1.46 -4.81 -12.94
CA SER A 86 2.19 -4.70 -14.21
C SER A 86 3.06 -3.44 -14.32
N GLN A 87 2.77 -2.41 -13.53
CA GLN A 87 3.54 -1.16 -13.46
C GLN A 87 4.56 -1.17 -12.32
N THR A 88 4.65 -2.28 -11.58
CA THR A 88 5.54 -2.43 -10.43
C THR A 88 6.53 -3.55 -10.70
N GLN A 89 7.82 -3.23 -10.64
CA GLN A 89 8.88 -4.22 -10.59
C GLN A 89 9.47 -4.25 -9.19
N VAL A 90 9.67 -5.44 -8.65
CA VAL A 90 10.31 -5.64 -7.35
C VAL A 90 11.69 -6.23 -7.59
N ASP A 91 12.71 -5.47 -7.23
CA ASP A 91 14.09 -5.95 -7.21
C ASP A 91 14.32 -6.73 -5.92
N THR A 92 14.54 -8.04 -6.07
CA THR A 92 14.70 -9.00 -4.97
C THR A 92 16.14 -9.47 -4.82
N SER A 93 17.09 -8.82 -5.52
CA SER A 93 18.52 -9.16 -5.46
C SER A 93 19.10 -9.07 -4.06
N ASP A 94 18.56 -8.18 -3.23
CA ASP A 94 18.83 -8.08 -1.80
C ASP A 94 17.52 -8.31 -1.01
N PRO A 95 17.35 -9.49 -0.40
CA PRO A 95 16.15 -9.82 0.38
C PRO A 95 15.90 -8.90 1.58
N GLU A 96 16.95 -8.31 2.15
CA GLU A 96 16.83 -7.35 3.26
C GLU A 96 16.49 -5.94 2.77
N ASN A 97 16.80 -5.65 1.50
CA ASN A 97 16.63 -4.33 0.90
C ASN A 97 15.82 -4.38 -0.40
N LEU A 98 14.58 -4.85 -0.32
CA LEU A 98 13.65 -4.82 -1.44
C LEU A 98 13.54 -3.41 -2.04
N VAL A 99 13.80 -3.29 -3.35
CA VAL A 99 13.63 -2.03 -4.10
C VAL A 99 12.43 -2.15 -5.02
N TYR A 100 11.43 -1.29 -4.77
CA TYR A 100 10.25 -1.16 -5.63
C TYR A 100 10.51 -0.13 -6.71
N ARG A 101 10.33 -0.53 -7.96
CA ARG A 101 10.40 0.32 -9.15
C ARG A 101 9.00 0.46 -9.71
N PHE A 102 8.49 1.68 -9.72
CA PHE A 102 7.25 2.00 -10.41
C PHE A 102 7.62 2.58 -11.76
N THR A 103 7.00 2.06 -12.81
CA THR A 103 7.09 2.64 -14.15
C THR A 103 5.88 3.55 -14.32
N PRO A 104 5.93 4.85 -13.97
CA PRO A 104 5.02 5.77 -14.62
C PRO A 104 5.36 5.83 -16.11
N TYR A 105 4.43 6.27 -16.94
CA TYR A 105 4.77 6.71 -18.29
C TYR A 105 5.92 7.72 -18.18
N ASN A 106 7.15 7.32 -18.53
CA ASN A 106 8.40 8.10 -18.53
C ASN A 106 8.97 8.60 -17.16
N ALA A 107 9.46 7.72 -16.27
CA ALA A 107 10.37 8.19 -15.21
C ALA A 107 11.56 7.25 -14.90
N SER A 108 12.65 7.88 -14.46
CA SER A 108 13.89 7.28 -14.02
C SER A 108 13.72 6.44 -12.75
N VAL A 109 14.61 5.45 -12.57
CA VAL A 109 14.67 4.55 -11.41
C VAL A 109 14.84 5.35 -10.11
N GLN A 110 13.94 5.14 -9.14
CA GLN A 110 14.03 5.73 -7.80
C GLN A 110 13.56 4.73 -6.73
N LYS A 111 14.12 4.86 -5.51
CA LYS A 111 13.68 4.11 -4.32
C LYS A 111 12.50 4.85 -3.67
N PHE A 112 11.44 4.15 -3.33
CA PHE A 112 10.23 4.75 -2.74
C PHE A 112 9.74 4.00 -1.50
N ALA A 113 9.03 4.72 -0.63
CA ALA A 113 8.21 4.13 0.42
C ALA A 113 6.92 3.55 -0.18
N VAL A 114 6.59 2.31 0.16
CA VAL A 114 5.53 1.52 -0.48
C VAL A 114 4.68 0.78 0.54
N LEU A 115 3.37 0.80 0.38
CA LEU A 115 2.44 -0.15 1.00
C LEU A 115 2.27 -1.35 0.07
N ARG A 116 2.62 -2.53 0.56
CA ARG A 116 2.36 -3.79 -0.13
C ARG A 116 1.22 -4.51 0.56
N MET A 117 0.18 -4.83 -0.19
CA MET A 117 -0.83 -5.79 0.22
C MET A 117 -0.47 -7.15 -0.38
N LEU A 118 -0.30 -8.14 0.47
CA LEU A 118 0.07 -9.49 0.11
C LEU A 118 -1.07 -10.44 0.52
N PHE A 119 -1.51 -11.25 -0.44
CA PHE A 119 -2.43 -12.34 -0.18
C PHE A 119 -1.64 -13.65 0.00
N ILE A 120 -1.69 -14.24 1.20
CA ILE A 120 -1.11 -15.55 1.51
C ILE A 120 -2.22 -16.47 1.98
N GLY A 121 -2.52 -17.51 1.21
CA GLY A 121 -3.51 -18.53 1.56
C GLY A 121 -4.90 -17.94 1.74
N SER A 122 -5.31 -17.69 2.97
CA SER A 122 -6.61 -17.12 3.35
C SER A 122 -6.52 -15.74 4.03
N SER A 123 -5.35 -15.12 4.06
CA SER A 123 -5.10 -13.88 4.82
C SER A 123 -4.49 -12.79 3.96
N PHE A 124 -4.94 -11.55 4.19
CA PHE A 124 -4.38 -10.34 3.58
C PHE A 124 -3.52 -9.61 4.61
N HIS A 125 -2.28 -9.31 4.23
CA HIS A 125 -1.34 -8.56 5.05
C HIS A 125 -0.97 -7.28 4.33
N MET A 126 -1.19 -6.13 4.97
CA MET A 126 -0.76 -4.84 4.44
C MET A 126 0.45 -4.36 5.21
N THR A 127 1.61 -4.39 4.55
CA THR A 127 2.90 -4.06 5.17
C THR A 127 3.51 -2.85 4.49
N PRO A 128 3.85 -1.78 5.24
CA PRO A 128 4.67 -0.72 4.71
C PRO A 128 6.13 -1.16 4.54
N SER A 129 6.79 -0.71 3.48
CA SER A 129 8.19 -1.02 3.19
C SER A 129 9.17 -0.37 4.18
N TRP A 130 8.71 0.60 4.97
CA TRP A 130 9.48 1.18 6.07
C TRP A 130 9.53 0.29 7.33
N ALA A 131 8.64 -0.70 7.46
CA ALA A 131 8.69 -1.69 8.54
C ALA A 131 9.97 -2.55 8.49
N ALA A 132 10.72 -2.51 7.38
CA ALA A 132 12.00 -3.18 7.22
C ALA A 132 13.23 -2.32 7.58
N ARG A 133 13.11 -1.05 8.03
CA ARG A 133 14.32 -0.23 8.28
C ARG A 133 14.20 0.82 9.37
N ARG A 134 14.94 0.56 10.46
CA ARG A 134 15.63 1.54 11.34
C ARG A 134 16.55 2.55 10.62
N TYR A 135 16.49 2.67 9.29
CA TYR A 135 17.48 3.41 8.50
C TYR A 135 16.86 4.01 7.26
N PHE A 136 16.07 5.07 7.41
CA PHE A 136 16.02 6.10 6.38
C PHE A 136 15.92 7.47 7.05
N PRO A 137 16.85 8.39 6.77
CA PRO A 137 16.75 9.80 7.17
C PRO A 137 15.61 10.51 6.42
#